data_AF-A0AAE4REX5-F1
#
_entry.id   AF-A0AAE4REX5-F1
#
_cell.length_a   1.000
_cell.length_b   1.000
_cell.length_c   1.000
_cell.angle_alpha   90.00
_cell.angle_beta   90.00
_cell.angle_gamma   90.00
#
_symmetry.space_group_name_H-M   'P 1'
#
loop_
_entity.id
_entity.type
_entity.pdbx_description
1 polymer ?
#
loop_
_entity_poly.entity_id
_entity_poly.type
_entity_poly.pdbx_seq_one_letter_code
_entity_poly.pdbx_strand_id
1 'polypeptide(L)'
;MAPACTYTQAAIFSRRRRTHPCPLGSPADAIAACRNCIDLIEHTDIPTALDLGYIVDPRATTSTTPMFWRQHRWVFLDTHGRLHDADHLTVTHTAS
;
A
#
# COMPACT_ATOMS: atom_id res chain seq x y z
N MET A 1 7.29 -9.41 -9.35
CA MET A 1 6.55 -10.36 -8.48
C MET A 1 7.42 -10.73 -7.30
N ALA A 2 6.90 -10.63 -6.08
CA ALA A 2 7.55 -11.28 -4.94
C ALA A 2 7.71 -12.77 -5.27
N PRO A 3 8.87 -13.40 -5.01
CA PRO A 3 9.00 -14.84 -5.16
C PRO A 3 7.84 -15.54 -4.45
N ALA A 4 7.15 -16.46 -5.14
CA ALA A 4 6.03 -17.24 -4.61
C ALA A 4 4.73 -16.47 -4.24
N CYS A 5 4.42 -15.32 -4.84
CA CYS A 5 3.08 -14.74 -4.71
C CYS A 5 2.00 -15.73 -5.20
N THR A 6 1.03 -16.07 -4.34
CA THR A 6 -0.06 -17.02 -4.67
C THR A 6 -1.30 -16.37 -5.26
N TYR A 7 -1.32 -15.03 -5.35
CA TYR A 7 -2.46 -14.24 -5.80
C TYR A 7 -3.76 -14.38 -5.02
N THR A 8 -3.75 -15.09 -3.89
CA THR A 8 -4.87 -15.22 -2.97
C THR A 8 -4.86 -14.14 -1.90
N GLN A 9 -6.03 -13.80 -1.38
CA GLN A 9 -6.15 -13.00 -0.16
C GLN A 9 -6.07 -13.94 1.04
N ALA A 10 -5.05 -13.76 1.89
CA ALA A 10 -4.86 -14.59 3.09
C ALA A 10 -4.92 -13.77 4.38
N ALA A 11 -4.40 -12.54 4.37
CA ALA A 11 -4.43 -11.63 5.51
C ALA A 11 -4.41 -10.16 5.06
N ILE A 12 -4.59 -9.27 6.04
CA ILE A 12 -4.63 -7.81 5.86
C ILE A 12 -3.39 -7.21 6.52
N PHE A 13 -2.60 -6.46 5.75
CA PHE A 13 -1.45 -5.70 6.21
C PHE A 13 -1.79 -4.22 6.32
N SER A 14 -1.48 -3.57 7.45
CA SER A 14 -1.69 -2.14 7.63
C SER A 14 -0.57 -1.33 6.98
N ARG A 15 -0.92 -0.41 6.08
CA ARG A 15 0.02 0.56 5.47
C ARG A 15 0.42 1.65 6.45
N ARG A 16 -0.37 1.87 7.51
CA ARG A 16 -0.05 2.80 8.59
C ARG A 16 0.76 2.07 9.65
N ARG A 17 2.06 2.36 9.73
CA ARG A 17 2.92 1.84 10.80
C ARG A 17 2.54 2.53 12.11
N ARG A 18 1.99 1.78 13.06
CA ARG A 18 1.62 2.26 14.40
C ARG A 18 2.19 1.34 15.46
N THR A 19 2.58 1.92 16.59
CA THR A 19 3.10 1.17 17.75
C THR A 19 2.01 0.31 18.41
N HIS A 20 0.74 0.68 18.24
CA HIS A 20 -0.40 -0.03 18.81
C HIS A 20 -1.42 -0.41 17.74
N PRO A 21 -2.06 -1.59 17.88
CA PRO A 21 -3.21 -1.95 17.05
C PRO A 21 -4.28 -0.86 17.16
N CYS A 22 -4.69 -0.34 16.02
CA CYS A 22 -5.74 0.67 15.91
C CYS A 22 -6.66 0.24 14.77
N PRO A 23 -7.98 0.45 14.87
CA PRO A 23 -8.88 0.21 13.77
C PRO A 23 -8.40 0.92 12.49
N LEU A 24 -8.60 0.28 11.35
CA LEU A 24 -8.35 0.90 10.05
C LEU A 24 -9.31 2.08 9.88
N GLY A 25 -8.78 3.26 9.50
CA GLY A 25 -9.58 4.46 9.29
C GLY A 25 -10.31 4.41 7.95
N SER A 26 -9.74 3.74 6.96
CA SER A 26 -10.39 3.39 5.70
C SER A 26 -9.82 2.09 5.11
N PRO A 27 -10.51 1.44 4.15
CA PRO A 27 -9.94 0.37 3.34
C PRO A 27 -8.58 0.69 2.71
N ALA A 28 -8.32 1.96 2.35
CA ALA A 28 -7.05 2.37 1.78
C ALA A 28 -5.87 2.27 2.76
N ASP A 29 -6.14 2.22 4.07
CA ASP A 29 -5.11 2.06 5.10
C ASP A 29 -4.54 0.64 5.16
N ALA A 30 -5.09 -0.32 4.41
CA ALA A 30 -4.62 -1.68 4.44
C ALA A 30 -4.59 -2.38 3.07
N ILE A 31 -3.81 -3.45 3.02
CA ILE A 31 -3.60 -4.27 1.83
C ILE A 31 -4.01 -5.70 2.14
N ALA A 32 -4.96 -6.22 1.37
CA ALA A 32 -5.28 -7.63 1.35
C ALA A 32 -4.29 -8.37 0.44
N ALA A 33 -3.45 -9.24 1.03
CA ALA A 33 -2.42 -9.97 0.27
C ALA A 33 -2.25 -11.40 0.79
N CYS A 34 -1.51 -12.21 0.00
CA CYS A 34 -1.08 -13.52 0.44
C CYS A 34 0.03 -13.40 1.51
N ARG A 35 0.21 -14.46 2.30
CA ARG A 35 1.21 -14.51 3.36
C ARG A 35 2.62 -14.15 2.88
N ASN A 36 3.06 -14.71 1.75
CA ASN A 36 4.40 -14.46 1.21
C ASN A 36 4.64 -12.98 0.87
N CYS A 37 3.60 -12.27 0.40
CA CYS A 37 3.72 -10.84 0.13
C CYS A 37 3.77 -10.01 1.42
N ILE A 38 3.00 -10.39 2.44
CA ILE A 38 3.04 -9.73 3.75
C ILE A 38 4.41 -9.92 4.38
N ASP A 39 4.88 -11.17 4.44
CA ASP A 39 6.19 -11.51 5.00
C ASP A 39 7.29 -10.70 4.29
N LEU A 40 7.25 -10.59 2.96
CA LEU A 40 8.21 -9.77 2.22
C LEU A 40 8.15 -8.29 2.62
N ILE A 41 6.95 -7.70 2.70
CA ILE A 41 6.78 -6.29 3.07
C ILE A 41 7.31 -6.04 4.49
N GLU A 42 7.02 -6.93 5.44
CA GLU A 42 7.47 -6.82 6.83
C GLU A 42 8.99 -6.87 6.98
N HIS A 43 9.68 -7.61 6.10
CA HIS A 43 11.14 -7.72 6.07
C HIS A 43 11.81 -6.70 5.13
N THR A 44 11.02 -5.88 4.42
CA THR A 44 11.55 -4.77 3.61
C THR A 44 11.99 -3.65 4.53
N ASP A 45 13.16 -3.04 4.26
CA ASP A 45 13.61 -1.89 5.03
C ASP A 45 12.65 -0.71 4.87
N ILE A 46 12.55 0.13 5.91
CA ILE A 46 11.54 1.19 5.97
C ILE A 46 11.64 2.18 4.80
N PRO A 47 12.83 2.69 4.44
CA PRO A 47 12.98 3.57 3.27
C PRO A 47 12.40 2.94 2.00
N THR A 48 12.79 1.70 1.68
CA THR A 48 12.27 1.00 0.49
C THR A 48 10.76 0.76 0.57
N ALA A 49 10.23 0.43 1.75
CA ALA A 49 8.79 0.20 1.92
C ALA A 49 7.96 1.50 1.77
N LEU A 50 8.53 2.65 2.15
CA LEU A 50 7.95 3.98 1.90
C LEU A 50 7.99 4.33 0.42
N ASP A 51 9.14 4.15 -0.24
CA ASP A 51 9.32 4.42 -1.66
C ASP A 51 8.36 3.58 -2.51
N LEU A 52 8.14 2.32 -2.14
CA LEU A 52 7.20 1.40 -2.79
C LEU A 52 5.73 1.61 -2.38
N GLY A 53 5.45 2.51 -1.45
CA GLY A 53 4.10 2.86 -0.99
C GLY A 53 3.39 1.77 -0.17
N TYR A 54 4.12 0.74 0.26
CA TYR A 54 3.61 -0.29 1.17
C TYR A 54 3.41 0.26 2.58
N ILE A 55 4.29 1.18 3.01
CA ILE A 55 4.12 1.99 4.21
C ILE A 55 3.84 3.43 3.77
N VAL A 56 2.98 4.13 4.51
CA VAL A 56 2.65 5.52 4.24
C VAL A 56 2.97 6.38 5.46
N ASP A 57 3.63 7.52 5.23
CA ASP A 57 3.87 8.52 6.27
C ASP A 57 2.54 8.92 6.95
N PRO A 58 2.47 9.03 8.29
CA PRO A 58 1.25 9.40 9.01
C PRO A 58 0.55 10.68 8.50
N ARG A 59 1.30 11.60 7.89
CA ARG A 59 0.81 12.87 7.33
C ARG A 59 0.28 12.74 5.90
N ALA A 60 0.67 11.70 5.17
CA ALA A 60 0.17 11.45 3.82
C ALA A 60 -1.20 10.76 3.85
N THR A 61 -1.99 10.91 2.79
CA THR A 61 -3.28 10.22 2.65
C THR A 61 -3.09 8.90 1.92
N THR A 62 -3.43 7.78 2.57
CA THR A 62 -3.29 6.43 2.02
C THR A 62 -4.06 6.23 0.72
N SER A 63 -5.20 6.92 0.54
CA SER A 63 -6.00 6.81 -0.67
C SER A 63 -5.44 7.55 -1.89
N THR A 64 -4.41 8.37 -1.69
CA THR A 64 -3.74 9.11 -2.78
C THR A 64 -2.27 8.73 -2.92
N THR A 65 -1.72 7.92 -2.02
CA THR A 65 -0.35 7.39 -2.12
C THR A 65 -0.32 6.12 -2.98
N PRO A 66 0.34 6.13 -4.16
CA PRO A 66 0.52 4.95 -4.98
C PRO A 66 1.32 3.87 -4.24
N MET A 67 1.07 2.61 -4.56
CA MET A 67 1.84 1.45 -4.09
C MET A 67 2.23 0.55 -5.27
N PHE A 68 3.39 -0.10 -5.17
CA PHE A 68 3.89 -0.99 -6.20
C PHE A 68 3.25 -2.38 -6.12
N TRP A 69 1.99 -2.47 -6.54
CA TRP A 69 1.13 -3.65 -6.39
C TRP A 69 1.72 -4.91 -7.02
N ARG A 70 1.82 -5.96 -6.19
CA ARG A 70 2.32 -7.30 -6.55
C ARG A 70 3.69 -7.26 -7.26
N GLN A 71 4.44 -6.17 -7.04
CA GLN A 71 5.68 -5.86 -7.76
C GLN A 71 5.53 -5.97 -9.28
N HIS A 72 4.47 -5.37 -9.82
CA HIS A 72 4.18 -5.39 -11.26
C HIS A 72 3.74 -4.03 -11.79
N ARG A 73 2.86 -3.33 -11.07
CA ARG A 73 2.34 -2.03 -11.50
C ARG A 73 2.08 -1.11 -10.32
N TRP A 74 2.04 0.19 -10.57
CA TRP A 74 1.69 1.19 -9.57
C TRP A 74 0.17 1.43 -9.56
N VAL A 75 -0.41 1.42 -8.36
CA VAL A 75 -1.85 1.64 -8.16
C VAL A 75 -2.10 2.45 -6.90
N PHE A 76 -3.24 3.12 -6.77
CA PHE A 76 -3.75 3.59 -5.47
C PHE A 76 -5.00 2.81 -5.08
N LEU A 77 -5.23 2.69 -3.77
CA LEU A 77 -6.47 2.15 -3.19
C LEU A 77 -7.36 3.34 -2.84
N ASP A 78 -8.56 3.44 -3.42
CA ASP A 78 -9.49 4.47 -2.97
C ASP A 78 -10.06 4.16 -1.58
N THR A 79 -10.81 5.11 -1.01
CA THR A 79 -11.47 4.95 0.30
C THR A 79 -12.55 3.85 0.32
N HIS A 80 -12.91 3.28 -0.82
CA HIS A 80 -13.80 2.13 -0.94
C HIS A 80 -13.06 0.81 -1.13
N GLY A 81 -11.72 0.83 -1.16
CA GLY A 81 -10.87 -0.35 -1.34
C GLY A 81 -10.75 -0.80 -2.79
N ARG A 82 -11.07 0.05 -3.77
CA ARG A 82 -10.88 -0.26 -5.20
C ARG A 82 -9.47 0.14 -5.63
N LEU A 83 -8.89 -0.67 -6.49
CA LEU A 83 -7.58 -0.42 -7.09
C LEU A 83 -7.75 0.39 -8.37
N HIS A 84 -6.97 1.47 -8.48
CA HIS A 84 -6.90 2.32 -9.66
C HIS A 84 -5.46 2.42 -10.12
N ASP A 85 -5.22 2.38 -11.43
CA ASP A 85 -3.87 2.52 -11.97
C ASP A 85 -3.31 3.92 -11.70
N ALA A 86 -2.05 3.98 -11.26
CA ALA A 86 -1.39 5.24 -10.93
C ALA A 86 -0.87 5.98 -12.17
N ASP A 87 -0.80 5.31 -13.33
CA ASP A 87 -0.38 5.90 -14.60
C ASP A 87 -1.29 7.04 -15.07
N HIS A 88 -2.50 7.14 -14.50
CA HIS A 88 -3.46 8.22 -14.80
C HIS A 88 -3.27 9.48 -13.93
N LEU A 89 -2.40 9.45 -12.92
CA LEU A 89 -2.08 10.61 -12.11
C LEU A 89 -0.89 11.34 -12.73
N THR A 90 -1.17 12.06 -13.81
CA THR A 90 -0.44 13.31 -14.07
C THR A 90 -0.68 14.18 -12.84
N VAL A 91 0.29 14.19 -11.93
CA VAL A 91 0.23 14.91 -10.66
C VAL A 91 -0.04 16.37 -10.96
N THR A 92 -1.31 16.78 -10.87
CA THR A 92 -1.68 18.19 -10.82
C THR A 92 -1.39 18.63 -9.39
N HIS A 93 -0.11 18.88 -9.12
CA HIS A 93 0.34 19.55 -7.91
C HIS A 93 0.01 21.04 -8.09
N THR A 94 -1.25 21.43 -7.85
CA THR A 94 -1.58 22.85 -7.72
C THR A 94 -1.10 23.28 -6.34
N ALA A 95 0.11 23.81 -6.27
CA ALA A 95 0.51 24.67 -5.17
C ALA A 95 -0.42 25.90 -5.17
N SER A 96 -0.99 26.23 -4.02
CA SER A 96 -1.61 27.52 -3.71
C SER A 96 -0.95 28.07 -2.46
#